data_AF-F2NSK6-F1
#
_entry.id   AF-F2NSK6-F1
#
_cell.length_a   1.000
_cell.length_b   1.000
_cell.length_c   1.000
_cell.angle_alpha   90.00
_cell.angle_beta   90.00
_cell.angle_gamma   90.00
#
_symmetry.space_group_name_H-M   'P 1'
#
loop_
_entity.id
_entity.type
_entity.pdbx_description
1 polymer ?
#
loop_
_entity_poly.entity_id
_entity_poly.type
_entity_poly.pdbx_seq_one_letter_code
_entity_poly.pdbx_strand_id
1 'polypeptide(L)'
;MSGENIWLDWAVKLQSIAQAGLTYGKDKFDIERYEEIRKISAEIVAHKTELPLEKVIAVQDREKHNKPVYAWKICKIFILCSIKKDGKFTANIETTESKYFSLEEISKLNLAEEKNNLEQIKMCFAAYENKNWQTQLD
;
A
#
# COMPACT_ATOMS: atom_id res chain seq x y z
N MET A 1 -10.27 -19.49 -16.83
CA MET A 1 -9.40 -18.44 -17.41
C MET A 1 -9.79 -17.14 -16.75
N SER A 2 -9.04 -16.69 -15.76
CA SER A 2 -9.32 -15.44 -15.04
C SER A 2 -9.12 -14.27 -16.00
N GLY A 3 -10.21 -13.55 -16.29
CA GLY A 3 -10.16 -12.36 -17.13
C GLY A 3 -9.14 -11.37 -16.57
N GLU A 4 -8.31 -10.84 -17.47
CA GLU A 4 -7.36 -9.76 -17.20
C GLU A 4 -8.11 -8.61 -16.50
N ASN A 5 -7.62 -8.18 -15.34
CA ASN A 5 -8.36 -7.31 -14.43
C ASN A 5 -8.23 -5.84 -14.86
N ILE A 6 -8.69 -5.56 -16.09
CA ILE A 6 -8.41 -4.33 -16.85
C ILE A 6 -8.76 -3.03 -16.10
N TRP A 7 -9.76 -3.08 -15.21
CA TRP A 7 -10.14 -1.94 -14.38
C TRP A 7 -9.06 -1.60 -13.35
N LEU A 8 -8.36 -2.60 -12.81
CA LEU A 8 -7.29 -2.43 -11.83
C LEU A 8 -6.09 -1.78 -12.53
N ASP A 9 -5.76 -2.23 -13.74
CA ASP A 9 -4.70 -1.64 -14.55
C ASP A 9 -5.01 -0.18 -14.87
N TRP A 10 -6.27 0.15 -15.18
CA TRP A 10 -6.70 1.53 -15.38
C TRP A 10 -6.58 2.37 -14.11
N ALA A 11 -7.02 1.84 -12.96
CA ALA A 11 -6.93 2.55 -11.69
C ALA A 11 -5.48 2.82 -11.29
N VAL A 12 -4.59 1.84 -11.45
CA VAL A 12 -3.15 1.99 -11.21
C VAL A 12 -2.52 2.99 -12.18
N LYS A 13 -2.92 2.97 -13.46
CA LYS A 13 -2.43 3.92 -14.46
C LYS A 13 -2.91 5.35 -14.19
N LEU A 14 -4.17 5.54 -13.80
CA LEU A 14 -4.70 6.85 -13.40
C LEU A 14 -3.98 7.39 -12.17
N GLN A 15 -3.77 6.55 -11.15
CA GLN A 15 -2.97 6.91 -9.98
C GLN A 15 -1.56 7.37 -10.38
N SER A 16 -0.93 6.66 -11.31
CA SER A 16 0.42 6.98 -11.80
C SER A 16 0.47 8.28 -12.61
N ILE A 17 -0.56 8.59 -13.39
CA ILE A 17 -0.65 9.86 -14.15
C ILE A 17 -0.88 11.03 -13.20
N ALA A 18 -1.83 10.89 -12.27
CA ALA A 18 -2.09 11.90 -11.24
C ALA A 18 -0.84 12.21 -10.43
N GLN A 19 -0.08 11.16 -10.08
CA GLN A 19 1.20 11.28 -9.41
C GLN A 19 2.21 12.12 -10.19
N ALA A 20 2.42 11.83 -11.47
CA ALA A 20 3.33 12.59 -12.32
C ALA A 20 2.88 14.05 -12.45
N GLY A 21 1.58 14.28 -12.57
CA GLY A 21 0.98 15.61 -12.60
C GLY A 21 1.22 16.42 -11.32
N LEU A 22 1.08 15.80 -10.14
CA LEU A 22 1.38 16.45 -8.86
C LEU A 22 2.86 16.77 -8.67
N THR A 23 3.75 15.97 -9.25
CA THR A 23 5.20 16.18 -9.16
C THR A 23 5.70 17.29 -10.09
N TYR A 24 5.24 17.29 -11.35
CA TYR A 24 5.80 18.17 -12.38
C TYR A 24 4.90 19.36 -12.73
N GLY A 25 3.63 19.33 -12.29
CA GLY A 25 2.67 20.40 -12.49
C GLY A 25 3.08 21.69 -11.77
N LYS A 26 2.85 22.82 -12.41
CA LYS A 26 3.17 24.15 -11.87
C LYS A 26 1.96 25.06 -11.74
N ASP A 27 0.87 24.73 -12.45
CA ASP A 27 -0.39 25.44 -12.35
C ASP A 27 -1.23 24.90 -11.19
N LYS A 28 -1.78 25.81 -10.38
CA LYS A 28 -2.53 25.46 -9.17
C LYS A 28 -3.83 24.71 -9.46
N PHE A 29 -4.47 24.98 -10.60
CA PHE A 29 -5.71 24.32 -10.98
C PHE A 29 -5.41 22.90 -11.49
N ASP A 30 -4.31 22.71 -12.21
CA ASP A 30 -3.85 21.38 -12.60
C ASP A 30 -3.49 20.52 -11.39
N ILE A 31 -2.80 21.08 -10.39
CA ILE A 31 -2.49 20.38 -9.15
C ILE A 31 -3.77 19.87 -8.47
N GLU A 32 -4.77 20.73 -8.29
CA GLU A 32 -6.05 20.36 -7.69
C GLU A 32 -6.74 19.21 -8.45
N ARG A 33 -6.74 19.26 -9.79
CA ARG A 33 -7.26 18.18 -10.64
C ARG A 33 -6.52 16.87 -10.42
N TYR A 34 -5.19 16.91 -10.32
CA TYR A 34 -4.41 15.70 -10.09
C TYR A 34 -4.64 15.13 -8.69
N GLU A 35 -4.86 15.96 -7.66
CA GLU A 35 -5.26 15.49 -6.33
C GLU A 35 -6.60 14.75 -6.38
N GLU A 36 -7.56 15.30 -7.12
CA GLU A 36 -8.87 14.69 -7.32
C GLU A 36 -8.78 13.36 -8.08
N ILE A 37 -8.02 13.29 -9.17
CA ILE A 37 -7.82 12.04 -9.93
C ILE A 37 -7.17 10.96 -9.06
N ARG A 38 -6.19 11.34 -8.22
CA ARG A 38 -5.53 10.43 -7.27
C ARG A 38 -6.55 9.87 -6.28
N LYS A 39 -7.44 10.72 -5.75
CA LYS A 39 -8.49 10.31 -4.82
C LYS A 39 -9.47 9.34 -5.48
N ILE A 40 -9.98 9.67 -6.67
CA ILE A 40 -10.92 8.82 -7.43
C ILE A 40 -10.30 7.46 -7.75
N SER A 41 -9.02 7.43 -8.12
CA SER A 41 -8.32 6.17 -8.42
C SER A 41 -8.23 5.26 -7.20
N ALA A 42 -7.96 5.82 -6.01
CA ALA A 42 -8.00 5.09 -4.75
C ALA A 42 -9.41 4.58 -4.41
N GLU A 43 -10.45 5.40 -4.63
CA GLU A 43 -11.85 5.02 -4.44
C GLU A 43 -12.28 3.87 -5.37
N ILE A 44 -11.85 3.88 -6.64
CA ILE A 44 -12.11 2.78 -7.58
C ILE A 44 -11.53 1.47 -7.06
N VAL A 45 -10.27 1.49 -6.59
CA VAL A 45 -9.63 0.29 -6.02
C VAL A 45 -10.38 -0.17 -4.77
N ALA A 46 -10.72 0.74 -3.85
CA ALA A 46 -11.46 0.39 -2.65
C ALA A 46 -12.83 -0.24 -2.97
N HIS A 47 -13.57 0.35 -3.91
CA HIS A 47 -14.90 -0.12 -4.29
C HIS A 47 -14.88 -1.45 -5.05
N LYS A 48 -13.94 -1.63 -5.98
CA LYS A 48 -13.88 -2.81 -6.86
C LYS A 48 -13.14 -4.00 -6.29
N THR A 49 -12.29 -3.80 -5.29
CA THR A 49 -11.63 -4.93 -4.63
C THR A 49 -12.56 -5.69 -3.69
N GLU A 50 -13.78 -5.17 -3.41
CA GLU A 50 -14.74 -5.73 -2.43
C GLU A 50 -14.05 -6.12 -1.10
N LEU A 51 -12.92 -5.47 -0.80
CA LEU A 51 -12.18 -5.76 0.40
C LEU A 51 -13.02 -5.24 1.55
N PRO A 52 -13.39 -6.10 2.50
CA PRO A 52 -14.09 -5.62 3.67
C PRO A 52 -13.22 -4.55 4.33
N LEU A 53 -13.78 -3.38 4.63
CA LEU A 53 -13.02 -2.25 5.15
C LEU A 53 -12.27 -2.63 6.43
N GLU A 54 -12.83 -3.58 7.21
CA GLU A 54 -12.19 -4.18 8.38
C GLU A 54 -10.88 -4.91 8.10
N LYS A 55 -10.54 -5.17 6.83
CA LYS A 55 -9.25 -5.73 6.40
C LYS A 55 -8.25 -4.66 6.02
N VAL A 56 -8.67 -3.42 5.76
CA VAL A 56 -7.74 -2.33 5.45
C VAL A 56 -7.17 -1.77 6.74
N ILE A 57 -5.88 -2.00 6.97
CA ILE A 57 -5.17 -1.55 8.16
C ILE A 57 -4.88 -0.04 8.05
N ALA A 58 -4.32 0.39 6.92
CA ALA A 58 -3.96 1.78 6.69
C ALA A 58 -3.81 2.14 5.21
N VAL A 59 -3.99 3.42 4.89
CA VAL A 59 -3.62 4.07 3.62
C VAL A 59 -2.70 5.24 3.95
N GLN A 60 -1.43 5.13 3.57
CA GLN A 60 -0.38 6.07 3.96
C GLN A 60 0.29 6.76 2.77
N ASP A 61 0.62 8.05 2.93
CA ASP A 61 1.59 8.74 2.07
C ASP A 61 2.99 8.35 2.53
N ARG A 62 3.71 7.59 1.70
CA ARG A 62 5.06 7.10 2.00
C ARG A 62 5.98 8.21 2.47
N GLU A 63 5.89 9.43 1.92
CA GLU A 63 6.82 10.50 2.30
C GLU A 63 6.69 10.95 3.75
N LYS A 64 5.51 10.76 4.36
CA LYS A 64 5.28 11.04 5.78
C LYS A 64 5.95 10.01 6.69
N HIS A 65 6.12 8.78 6.22
CA HIS A 65 6.53 7.64 7.05
C HIS A 65 7.92 7.07 6.71
N ASN A 66 8.38 7.22 5.47
CA ASN A 66 9.61 6.59 4.99
C ASN A 66 10.59 7.63 4.44
N LYS A 67 11.88 7.36 4.61
CA LYS A 67 12.99 8.11 4.04
C LYS A 67 13.78 7.23 3.04
N PRO A 68 14.51 7.83 2.09
CA PRO A 68 14.46 9.24 1.74
C PRO A 68 13.14 9.60 1.03
N VAL A 69 12.85 10.89 1.01
CA VAL A 69 11.73 11.44 0.25
C VAL A 69 12.06 11.28 -1.24
N TYR A 70 11.10 10.81 -2.02
CA TYR A 70 11.23 10.64 -3.46
C TYR A 70 10.59 11.82 -4.18
N ALA A 71 10.93 12.02 -5.46
CA ALA A 71 10.26 13.02 -6.28
C ALA A 71 8.81 12.62 -6.61
N TRP A 72 8.47 11.32 -6.50
CA TRP A 72 7.13 10.78 -6.74
C TRP A 72 6.48 10.27 -5.45
N LYS A 73 5.17 10.52 -5.33
CA LYS A 73 4.35 10.39 -4.11
C LYS A 73 3.79 8.99 -3.83
N ILE A 74 4.54 8.04 -3.30
CA ILE A 74 4.00 6.67 -3.17
C ILE A 74 2.85 6.59 -2.14
N CYS A 75 1.70 6.05 -2.56
CA CYS A 75 0.61 5.66 -1.67
C CYS A 75 0.76 4.20 -1.25
N LYS A 76 0.76 3.92 0.05
CA LYS A 76 0.91 2.56 0.61
C LYS A 76 -0.40 2.12 1.24
N ILE A 77 -0.95 1.00 0.78
CA ILE A 77 -2.15 0.41 1.35
C ILE A 77 -1.75 -0.89 2.07
N PHE A 78 -2.01 -0.96 3.37
CA PHE A 78 -1.77 -2.14 4.20
C PHE A 78 -3.08 -2.91 4.36
N ILE A 79 -3.10 -4.18 3.94
CA ILE A 79 -4.30 -5.02 3.91
C ILE A 79 -4.01 -6.31 4.67
N LEU A 80 -4.87 -6.64 5.63
CA LEU A 80 -4.85 -7.90 6.37
C LEU A 80 -5.43 -9.03 5.51
N CYS A 81 -4.59 -10.00 5.18
CA CYS A 81 -4.96 -11.15 4.34
C CYS A 81 -4.76 -12.47 5.09
N SER A 82 -5.50 -13.50 4.67
CA SER A 82 -5.33 -14.87 5.14
C SER A 82 -4.88 -15.78 4.00
N ILE A 83 -3.98 -16.72 4.29
CA ILE A 83 -3.54 -17.73 3.33
C ILE A 83 -4.73 -18.65 3.00
N LYS A 84 -5.03 -18.81 1.71
CA LYS A 84 -5.94 -19.85 1.24
C LYS A 84 -5.20 -21.19 1.28
N LYS A 85 -5.86 -22.24 1.78
CA LYS A 85 -5.30 -23.51 2.31
C LYS A 85 -4.12 -24.17 1.58
N ASP A 86 -3.88 -23.89 0.30
CA ASP A 86 -3.04 -24.74 -0.57
C ASP A 86 -1.86 -24.00 -1.24
N GLY A 87 -1.40 -22.87 -0.69
CA GLY A 87 -0.25 -22.12 -1.22
C GLY A 87 1.09 -22.51 -0.57
N LYS A 88 2.13 -22.80 -1.38
CA LYS A 88 3.52 -22.95 -0.91
C LYS A 88 4.44 -21.97 -1.63
N PHE A 89 5.30 -21.29 -0.87
CA PHE A 89 6.33 -20.41 -1.43
C PHE A 89 7.30 -21.22 -2.31
N THR A 90 7.61 -20.69 -3.49
CA THR A 90 8.66 -21.19 -4.39
C THR A 90 9.56 -20.03 -4.75
N ALA A 91 10.86 -20.16 -4.48
CA ALA A 91 11.83 -19.12 -4.81
C ALA A 91 11.87 -18.87 -6.32
N ASN A 92 12.11 -17.61 -6.69
CA ASN A 92 12.24 -17.19 -8.08
C ASN A 92 13.28 -16.05 -8.19
N ILE A 93 13.42 -15.47 -9.37
CA ILE A 93 14.42 -14.42 -9.64
C ILE A 93 14.17 -13.12 -8.86
N GLU A 94 12.95 -12.90 -8.37
CA GLU A 94 12.59 -11.70 -7.60
C GLU A 94 12.66 -11.92 -6.09
N THR A 95 12.25 -13.10 -5.62
CA THR A 95 12.17 -13.44 -4.19
C THR A 95 12.89 -14.74 -3.90
N THR A 96 13.99 -14.65 -3.16
CA THR A 96 14.85 -15.77 -2.80
C THR A 96 14.32 -16.60 -1.62
N GLU A 97 13.64 -15.96 -0.67
CA GLU A 97 13.10 -16.62 0.52
C GLU A 97 11.85 -15.95 1.10
N SER A 98 11.09 -16.72 1.90
CA SER A 98 9.94 -16.26 2.67
C SER A 98 9.92 -16.96 4.03
N LYS A 99 9.82 -16.19 5.12
CA LYS A 99 9.83 -16.67 6.51
C LYS A 99 8.85 -15.87 7.36
N TYR A 100 8.44 -16.44 8.49
CA TYR A 100 7.69 -15.75 9.53
C TYR A 100 8.63 -15.27 10.63
N PHE A 101 8.32 -14.10 11.20
CA PHE A 101 9.09 -13.50 12.28
C PHE A 101 8.13 -12.93 13.32
N SER A 102 8.48 -13.07 14.59
CA SER A 102 7.86 -12.37 15.70
C SER A 102 8.26 -10.89 15.72
N LEU A 103 7.49 -10.07 16.43
CA LEU A 103 7.80 -8.65 16.58
C LEU A 103 9.14 -8.40 17.29
N GLU A 104 9.52 -9.29 18.22
CA GLU A 104 10.80 -9.21 18.93
C GLU A 104 11.98 -9.49 17.98
N GLU A 105 11.85 -10.49 17.11
CA GLU A 105 12.85 -10.80 16.10
C GLU A 105 13.00 -9.64 15.10
N ILE A 106 11.87 -9.14 14.57
CA ILE A 106 11.85 -8.03 13.58
C ILE A 106 12.58 -6.80 14.13
N SER A 107 12.41 -6.47 15.41
CA SER A 107 13.03 -5.30 16.04
C SER A 107 14.57 -5.39 16.09
N LYS A 108 15.15 -6.57 15.85
CA LYS A 108 16.59 -6.82 15.83
C LYS A 108 17.14 -6.99 14.40
N LEU A 109 16.27 -7.04 13.38
CA LEU A 109 16.68 -7.19 11.99
C LEU A 109 17.04 -5.84 11.38
N ASN A 110 17.95 -5.86 10.40
CA ASN A 110 18.19 -4.70 9.55
C ASN A 110 17.12 -4.64 8.46
N LEU A 111 16.09 -3.82 8.67
CA LEU A 111 14.96 -3.72 7.77
C LEU A 111 15.30 -2.87 6.54
N ALA A 112 14.64 -3.19 5.42
CA ALA A 112 14.55 -2.29 4.27
C ALA A 112 13.56 -1.15 4.59
N GLU A 113 14.00 -0.19 5.40
CA GLU A 113 13.22 0.93 5.94
C GLU A 113 12.57 1.79 4.84
N GLU A 114 13.10 1.79 3.62
CA GLU A 114 12.52 2.46 2.46
C GLU A 114 11.25 1.77 1.95
N LYS A 115 11.09 0.47 2.25
CA LYS A 115 9.93 -0.35 1.91
C LYS A 115 8.95 -0.38 3.05
N ASN A 116 9.33 -0.88 4.23
CA ASN A 116 8.49 -0.93 5.42
C ASN A 116 9.34 -0.68 6.66
N ASN A 117 8.94 0.32 7.45
CA ASN A 117 9.63 0.66 8.69
C ASN A 117 9.06 -0.13 9.89
N LEU A 118 9.78 -0.12 11.00
CA LEU A 118 9.35 -0.81 12.22
C LEU A 118 8.00 -0.28 12.77
N GLU A 119 7.70 1.00 12.61
CA GLU A 119 6.44 1.61 13.08
C GLU A 119 5.22 1.07 12.31
N GLN A 120 5.34 0.95 10.99
CA GLN A 120 4.33 0.37 10.09
C GLN A 120 4.10 -1.12 10.42
N ILE A 121 5.16 -1.86 10.75
CA ILE A 121 5.03 -3.25 11.18
C ILE A 121 4.30 -3.33 12.52
N LYS A 122 4.69 -2.52 13.51
CA LYS A 122 3.99 -2.45 14.81
C LYS A 122 2.53 -2.08 14.66
N MET A 123 2.20 -1.15 13.76
CA MET A 123 0.82 -0.80 13.41
C MET A 123 0.05 -2.02 12.88
N CYS A 124 0.66 -2.84 12.03
CA CYS A 124 0.01 -4.05 11.51
C CYS A 124 -0.25 -5.09 12.60
N PHE A 125 0.67 -5.27 13.56
CA PHE A 125 0.45 -6.13 14.73
C PHE A 125 -0.68 -5.60 15.61
N ALA A 126 -0.68 -4.29 15.90
CA ALA A 126 -1.74 -3.67 16.70
C ALA A 126 -3.12 -3.79 16.03
N ALA A 127 -3.19 -3.63 14.71
CA ALA A 127 -4.41 -3.80 13.94
C ALA A 127 -4.90 -5.26 13.95
N TYR A 128 -3.99 -6.23 13.91
CA TYR A 128 -4.34 -7.64 13.99
C TYR A 128 -4.91 -8.04 15.36
N GLU A 129 -4.39 -7.47 16.45
CA GLU A 129 -4.83 -7.75 17.81
C GLU A 129 -6.15 -7.02 18.18
N ASN A 130 -6.44 -5.89 17.53
CA ASN A 130 -7.61 -5.08 17.82
C ASN A 130 -8.80 -5.39 16.88
N LYS A 131 -9.82 -6.06 17.40
CA LYS A 131 -11.06 -6.38 16.67
C LYS A 131 -11.85 -5.16 16.18
N ASN A 132 -11.65 -4.00 16.79
CA ASN A 132 -12.32 -2.74 16.45
C ASN A 132 -11.35 -1.72 15.85
N TRP A 133 -10.28 -2.19 15.18
CA TRP A 133 -9.34 -1.31 14.52
C TRP A 133 -10.04 -0.38 13.52
N GLN A 134 -9.73 0.90 13.60
CA GLN A 134 -10.15 1.87 12.61
C GLN A 134 -9.01 2.08 11.61
N THR A 135 -9.32 1.95 10.33
CA THR A 135 -8.35 2.18 9.25
C THR A 135 -7.69 3.55 9.40
N GLN A 136 -6.36 3.58 9.45
CA GLN A 136 -5.60 4.82 9.53
C GLN A 136 -5.42 5.43 8.13
N LEU A 137 -5.77 6.71 7.97
CA LEU A 137 -5.66 7.44 6.72
C LEU A 137 -4.79 8.68 6.92
N ASP A 138 -3.89 8.93 5.97
CA ASP A 138 -3.04 10.12 5.91
C ASP A 138 -3.60 11.25 5.04
#